data_AF-A0AAU7K9Z8-F1
#
_entry.id   AF-A0AAU7K9Z8-F1
#
_cell.length_a   1.000
_cell.length_b   1.000
_cell.length_c   1.000
_cell.angle_alpha   90.00
_cell.angle_beta   90.00
_cell.angle_gamma   90.00
#
_symmetry.space_group_name_H-M   'P 1'
#
loop_
_entity.id
_entity.type
_entity.pdbx_description
1 polymer ?
#
loop_
_entity_poly.entity_id
_entity_poly.type
_entity_poly.pdbx_seq_one_letter_code
_entity_poly.pdbx_strand_id
1 'polypeptide(L)'
;MNNIAFFDIELNATGIQLLDIGCVLSNGPGFHKNQPEEFIQFIRQCEFICGHNIMAHDLAYLQRLFGHAEWGFDKAIDTLMLSPLLFPRQPYHRLLKDDKVQTEERNNPLNDAKKARDLFYDELGAFGVLDNQFKVIIYGLLHNQSGFDNFFRYLNYTVPVNKECK
;
A
#
# COMPACT_ATOMS: atom_id res chain seq x y z
N MET A 1 6.34 6.48 -15.32
CA MET A 1 6.10 5.61 -14.16
C MET A 1 5.25 6.40 -13.20
N ASN A 2 4.13 5.83 -12.75
CA ASN A 2 3.25 6.50 -11.79
C ASN A 2 4.04 6.75 -10.50
N ASN A 3 3.98 7.98 -10.00
CA ASN A 3 4.70 8.33 -8.77
C ASN A 3 3.89 7.83 -7.56
N ILE A 4 4.49 6.95 -6.76
CA ILE A 4 3.84 6.31 -5.62
C ILE A 4 4.71 6.48 -4.38
N ALA A 5 4.08 6.87 -3.28
CA ALA A 5 4.71 6.93 -1.96
C ALA A 5 4.32 5.70 -1.14
N PHE A 6 5.31 5.06 -0.53
CA PHE A 6 5.10 3.99 0.42
C PHE A 6 5.35 4.53 1.81
N PHE A 7 4.43 4.35 2.74
CA PHE A 7 4.59 4.91 4.08
C PHE A 7 4.01 4.00 5.16
N ASP A 8 4.50 4.23 6.36
CA ASP A 8 4.09 3.61 7.62
C ASP A 8 4.25 4.65 8.74
N ILE A 9 3.44 4.56 9.79
CA ILE A 9 3.50 5.44 10.96
C ILE A 9 3.71 4.61 12.22
N GLU A 10 4.56 5.14 13.11
CA GLU A 10 4.67 4.59 14.45
C GLU A 10 3.81 5.39 15.42
N LEU A 11 2.95 4.69 16.15
CA LEU A 11 2.15 5.26 17.23
C LEU A 11 2.66 4.79 18.59
N ASN A 12 2.35 5.54 19.64
CA ASN A 12 2.60 5.10 21.00
C ASN A 12 1.75 3.87 21.35
N ALA A 13 2.04 3.21 22.47
CA ALA A 13 1.32 2.01 22.89
C ALA A 13 -0.20 2.20 23.09
N THR A 14 -0.67 3.44 23.26
CA THR A 14 -2.11 3.75 23.36
C THR A 14 -2.76 4.02 22.00
N GLY A 15 -1.99 4.11 20.92
CA GLY A 15 -2.47 4.47 19.57
C GLY A 15 -2.93 5.92 19.44
N ILE A 16 -2.57 6.78 20.40
CA ILE A 16 -3.07 8.18 20.46
C ILE A 16 -2.04 9.13 19.87
N GLN A 17 -0.76 8.94 20.23
CA GLN A 17 0.30 9.85 19.86
C GLN A 17 1.12 9.29 18.70
N LEU A 18 1.27 10.08 17.64
CA LEU A 18 2.23 9.82 16.58
C LEU A 18 3.66 9.97 17.12
N LEU A 19 4.44 8.91 17.00
CA LEU A 19 5.84 8.88 17.38
C LEU A 19 6.77 9.14 16.20
N ASP A 20 6.43 8.62 15.02
CA ASP A 20 7.29 8.74 13.84
C ASP A 20 6.53 8.46 12.53
N ILE A 21 7.07 8.91 11.40
CA ILE A 21 6.56 8.61 10.06
C ILE A 21 7.75 8.17 9.20
N GLY A 22 7.62 7.02 8.56
CA GLY A 22 8.55 6.54 7.55
C GLY A 22 7.89 6.54 6.19
N CYS A 23 8.61 7.00 5.17
CA CYS A 23 8.12 6.99 3.81
C CYS A 23 9.26 6.87 2.79
N VAL A 24 9.02 6.16 1.70
CA VAL A 24 9.92 6.06 0.54
C VAL A 24 9.13 6.25 -0.74
N LEU A 25 9.63 7.05 -1.66
CA LEU A 25 9.04 7.23 -2.98
C LEU A 25 9.57 6.17 -3.95
N SER A 26 8.78 5.81 -4.97
CA SER A 26 9.22 4.89 -6.02
C SER A 26 10.45 5.39 -6.79
N ASN A 27 10.70 6.70 -6.82
CA ASN A 27 11.86 7.31 -7.46
C ASN A 27 13.09 7.50 -6.53
N GLY A 28 13.04 7.02 -5.28
CA GLY A 28 14.22 6.91 -4.40
C GLY A 28 14.32 7.84 -3.19
N PRO A 29 13.78 9.09 -3.17
CA PRO A 29 13.76 9.91 -1.97
C PRO A 29 13.04 9.23 -0.80
N GLY A 30 13.61 9.35 0.40
CA GLY A 30 13.01 8.91 1.65
C GLY A 30 12.61 10.09 2.53
N PHE A 31 11.67 9.84 3.42
CA PHE A 31 11.23 10.74 4.48
C PHE A 31 11.16 9.94 5.77
N HIS A 32 11.76 10.45 6.84
CA HIS A 32 11.77 9.77 8.14
C HIS A 32 11.83 10.80 9.26
N LYS A 33 10.66 11.14 9.82
CA LYS A 33 10.51 12.09 10.92
C LYS A 33 9.07 12.18 11.38
N ASN A 34 8.88 12.59 12.63
CA ASN A 34 7.59 12.99 13.20
C ASN A 34 7.21 14.42 12.81
N GLN A 35 6.92 14.65 11.52
CA GLN A 35 6.46 15.95 10.98
C GLN A 35 5.32 15.73 9.97
N PRO A 36 4.06 15.62 10.44
CA PRO A 36 2.91 15.26 9.60
C PRO A 36 2.66 16.22 8.42
N GLU A 37 2.81 17.52 8.65
CA GLU A 37 2.58 18.55 7.64
C GLU A 37 3.64 18.49 6.54
N GLU A 38 4.90 18.24 6.93
CA GLU A 38 6.00 18.03 5.98
C GLU A 38 5.81 16.73 5.20
N PHE A 39 5.28 15.68 5.82
CA PHE A 39 4.95 14.43 5.15
C PHE A 39 3.91 14.66 4.04
N ILE A 40 2.82 15.39 4.33
CA ILE A 40 1.81 15.74 3.30
C ILE A 40 2.47 16.45 2.12
N GLN A 41 3.35 17.43 2.37
CA GLN A 41 4.04 18.14 1.29
C GLN A 41 4.97 17.21 0.51
N PHE A 42 5.66 16.30 1.20
CA PHE A 42 6.57 15.34 0.60
C PHE A 42 5.86 14.41 -0.39
N ILE A 43 4.66 13.92 -0.06
CA ILE A 43 3.89 13.01 -0.93
C ILE A 43 2.91 13.73 -1.86
N ARG A 44 2.90 15.07 -1.88
CA ARG A 44 1.91 15.88 -2.61
C ARG A 44 1.87 15.59 -4.11
N GLN A 45 3.04 15.32 -4.71
CA GLN A 45 3.19 15.02 -6.13
C GLN A 45 3.02 13.52 -6.44
N CYS A 46 2.64 12.69 -5.47
CA CYS A 46 2.42 11.27 -5.67
C CYS A 46 0.97 11.03 -6.09
N GLU A 47 0.82 10.37 -7.23
CA GLU A 47 -0.46 9.91 -7.79
C GLU A 47 -1.09 8.82 -6.92
N PHE A 48 -0.26 8.03 -6.23
CA PHE A 48 -0.68 6.95 -5.34
C PHE A 48 0.05 7.00 -4.00
N ILE A 49 -0.60 6.47 -2.97
CA ILE A 49 0.02 6.18 -1.68
C ILE A 49 -0.22 4.70 -1.35
N CYS A 50 0.72 4.07 -0.68
CA CYS A 50 0.66 2.65 -0.39
C CYS A 50 1.32 2.31 0.95
N GLY A 51 0.85 1.23 1.56
CA GLY A 51 1.49 0.64 2.73
C GLY A 51 0.79 -0.64 3.12
N HIS A 52 1.00 -1.10 4.35
CA HIS A 52 0.38 -2.32 4.86
C HIS A 52 -0.68 -1.99 5.90
N ASN A 53 -1.94 -2.31 5.62
CA ASN A 53 -3.08 -1.96 6.46
C ASN A 53 -3.34 -0.45 6.61
N ILE A 54 -2.80 0.37 5.70
CA ILE A 54 -2.86 1.83 5.80
C ILE A 54 -4.30 2.35 5.82
N MET A 55 -5.24 1.68 5.15
CA MET A 55 -6.62 2.15 5.04
C MET A 55 -7.33 2.16 6.39
N ALA A 56 -7.04 1.15 7.22
CA ALA A 56 -7.64 0.99 8.54
C ALA A 56 -6.79 1.61 9.66
N HIS A 57 -5.51 1.84 9.41
CA HIS A 57 -4.55 2.24 10.43
C HIS A 57 -3.93 3.62 10.13
N ASP A 58 -2.91 3.68 9.30
CA ASP A 58 -2.03 4.84 9.12
C ASP A 58 -2.76 6.03 8.50
N LEU A 59 -3.45 5.79 7.38
CA LEU A 59 -4.22 6.80 6.69
C LEU A 59 -5.39 7.25 7.56
N ALA A 60 -6.10 6.32 8.20
CA ALA A 60 -7.20 6.63 9.11
C ALA A 60 -6.75 7.49 10.30
N TYR A 61 -5.56 7.25 10.84
CA TYR A 61 -4.97 8.08 11.88
C TYR A 61 -4.65 9.49 11.38
N LEU A 62 -3.94 9.60 10.24
CA LEU A 62 -3.59 10.90 9.66
C LEU A 62 -4.83 11.73 9.31
N GLN A 63 -5.87 11.12 8.75
CA GLN A 63 -7.13 11.79 8.46
C GLN A 63 -7.78 12.40 9.71
N ARG A 64 -7.75 11.67 10.84
CA ARG A 64 -8.22 12.18 12.14
C ARG A 64 -7.34 13.31 12.65
N LEU A 65 -6.03 13.16 12.54
CA LEU A 65 -5.05 14.17 12.96
C LEU A 65 -5.26 15.50 12.22
N PHE A 66 -5.53 15.45 10.91
CA PHE A 66 -5.73 16.63 10.08
C PHE A 66 -7.18 17.12 10.00
N GLY A 67 -8.15 16.37 10.54
CA GLY A 67 -9.58 16.70 10.40
C GLY A 67 -10.08 16.61 8.95
N HIS A 68 -9.47 15.76 8.13
CA HIS A 68 -9.78 15.58 6.71
C HIS A 68 -10.15 14.12 6.42
N ALA A 69 -11.40 13.76 6.66
CA ALA A 69 -11.87 12.37 6.67
C ALA A 69 -11.69 11.60 5.34
N GLU A 70 -11.62 12.29 4.20
CA GLU A 70 -11.52 11.64 2.89
C GLU A 70 -10.12 11.73 2.27
N TRP A 71 -9.18 12.42 2.93
CA TRP A 71 -7.87 12.68 2.34
C TRP A 71 -7.12 11.39 2.03
N GLY A 72 -6.69 11.23 0.78
CA GLY A 72 -5.83 10.13 0.34
C GLY A 72 -6.54 8.83 -0.02
N PHE A 73 -7.83 8.65 0.30
CA PHE A 73 -8.57 7.43 -0.06
C PHE A 73 -8.68 7.23 -1.57
N ASP A 74 -8.79 8.31 -2.32
CA ASP A 74 -8.89 8.34 -3.78
C ASP A 74 -7.62 7.86 -4.52
N LYS A 75 -6.55 7.61 -3.76
CA LYS A 75 -5.25 7.17 -4.26
C LYS A 75 -4.53 6.11 -3.42
N ALA A 76 -5.17 5.61 -2.35
CA ALA A 76 -4.58 4.66 -1.42
C ALA A 76 -4.63 3.21 -1.96
N ILE A 77 -3.53 2.49 -1.81
CA ILE A 77 -3.38 1.07 -2.13
C ILE A 77 -2.93 0.33 -0.88
N ASP A 78 -3.70 -0.67 -0.47
CA ASP A 78 -3.41 -1.44 0.74
C ASP A 78 -2.90 -2.84 0.42
N THR A 79 -1.62 -3.10 0.71
CA THR A 79 -1.01 -4.42 0.46
C THR A 79 -1.62 -5.51 1.33
N LEU A 80 -2.16 -5.20 2.51
CA LEU A 80 -2.82 -6.22 3.34
C LEU A 80 -4.09 -6.75 2.66
N MET A 81 -4.81 -5.90 1.93
CA MET A 81 -6.01 -6.31 1.20
C MET A 81 -5.67 -7.19 -0.02
N LEU A 82 -4.56 -6.90 -0.69
CA LEU A 82 -4.12 -7.60 -1.90
C LEU A 82 -3.47 -8.96 -1.59
N SER A 83 -2.73 -9.05 -0.49
CA SER A 83 -1.95 -10.25 -0.12
C SER A 83 -2.77 -11.55 -0.04
N PRO A 84 -3.96 -11.62 0.60
CA PRO A 84 -4.78 -12.83 0.61
C PRO A 84 -5.24 -13.29 -0.78
N LEU A 85 -5.41 -12.34 -1.72
CA LEU A 85 -5.85 -12.62 -3.08
C LEU A 85 -4.70 -13.16 -3.94
N LEU A 86 -3.52 -12.56 -3.82
CA LEU A 86 -2.36 -12.84 -4.68
C LEU A 86 -1.43 -13.90 -4.11
N PHE A 87 -1.46 -14.11 -2.79
CA PHE A 87 -0.68 -15.12 -2.07
C PHE A 87 -1.58 -15.99 -1.18
N PRO A 88 -2.58 -16.71 -1.72
CA PRO A 88 -3.56 -17.46 -0.92
C PRO A 88 -2.93 -18.59 -0.08
N ARG A 89 -1.73 -19.07 -0.44
CA ARG A 89 -0.95 -20.05 0.34
C ARG A 89 -0.08 -19.42 1.43
N GLN A 90 -0.01 -18.09 1.47
CA GLN A 90 0.68 -17.28 2.47
C GLN A 90 -0.23 -16.09 2.86
N PRO A 91 -1.46 -16.36 3.34
CA PRO A 91 -2.49 -15.33 3.53
C PRO A 91 -2.09 -14.27 4.56
N TYR A 92 -1.17 -14.61 5.45
CA TYR A 92 -0.55 -13.72 6.41
C TYR A 92 0.94 -14.11 6.47
N HIS A 93 1.84 -13.14 6.65
CA HIS A 93 3.29 -13.33 6.86
C HIS A 93 4.23 -13.28 5.65
N ARG A 94 4.14 -12.30 4.74
CA ARG A 94 5.35 -11.94 3.97
C ARG A 94 6.18 -10.90 4.72
N LEU A 95 5.55 -9.86 5.27
CA LEU A 95 6.23 -8.85 6.10
C LEU A 95 6.66 -9.39 7.47
N LEU A 96 5.82 -10.21 8.10
CA LEU A 96 6.08 -10.78 9.44
C LEU A 96 7.04 -11.97 9.45
N LYS A 97 7.51 -12.47 8.29
CA LYS A 97 8.25 -13.73 8.22
C LYS A 97 9.71 -13.63 8.68
N ASP A 98 10.32 -12.46 8.55
CA ASP A 98 11.74 -12.28 8.91
C ASP A 98 11.93 -11.62 10.28
N ASP A 99 10.90 -11.00 10.86
CA ASP A 99 11.02 -10.23 12.11
C ASP A 99 10.98 -11.09 13.39
N LYS A 100 10.74 -12.40 13.30
CA LYS A 100 10.70 -13.28 14.50
C LYS A 100 12.03 -13.91 14.89
N VAL A 101 13.16 -13.46 14.34
CA VAL A 101 14.51 -13.94 14.77
C VAL A 101 15.43 -12.81 15.27
N GLN A 102 15.04 -11.53 15.20
CA GLN A 102 15.84 -10.44 15.79
C GLN A 102 14.97 -9.50 16.62
N THR A 103 14.83 -9.86 17.91
CA THR A 103 14.05 -9.15 18.94
C THR A 103 14.58 -7.77 19.34
N GLU A 104 15.36 -7.07 18.53
CA GLU A 104 15.91 -5.74 18.87
C GLU A 104 16.01 -4.74 17.71
N GLU A 105 15.47 -5.01 16.51
CA GLU A 105 15.20 -3.92 15.56
C GLU A 105 14.04 -3.10 16.11
N ARG A 106 14.39 -2.00 16.79
CA ARG A 106 13.49 -0.94 17.23
C ARG A 106 12.51 -0.62 16.08
N ASN A 107 11.21 -0.77 16.34
CA ASN A 107 10.13 -0.53 15.38
C ASN A 107 10.43 0.72 14.53
N ASN A 108 10.63 0.55 13.22
CA ASN A 108 11.17 1.59 12.35
C ASN A 108 10.27 1.74 11.12
N PRO A 109 9.38 2.75 11.11
CA PRO A 109 8.38 2.89 10.05
C PRO A 109 9.01 3.12 8.66
N LEU A 110 10.27 3.59 8.57
CA LEU A 110 10.94 3.69 7.28
C LEU A 110 11.30 2.31 6.71
N ASN A 111 11.68 1.37 7.58
CA ASN A 111 11.91 -0.01 7.16
C ASN A 111 10.60 -0.67 6.77
N ASP A 112 9.53 -0.46 7.53
CA ASP A 112 8.21 -1.03 7.22
C ASP A 112 7.62 -0.46 5.91
N ALA A 113 7.79 0.83 5.65
CA ALA A 113 7.47 1.45 4.36
C ALA A 113 8.25 0.81 3.19
N LYS A 114 9.54 0.50 3.36
CA LYS A 114 10.33 -0.21 2.34
C LYS A 114 9.87 -1.65 2.15
N LYS A 115 9.55 -2.36 3.23
CA LYS A 115 9.03 -3.73 3.15
C LYS A 115 7.66 -3.74 2.43
N ALA A 116 6.78 -2.78 2.72
CA ALA A 116 5.50 -2.62 2.04
C ALA A 116 5.67 -2.30 0.54
N ARG A 117 6.67 -1.46 0.17
CA ARG A 117 7.05 -1.24 -1.22
C ARG A 117 7.44 -2.55 -1.92
N ASP A 118 8.33 -3.32 -1.30
CA ASP A 118 8.83 -4.55 -1.90
C ASP A 118 7.69 -5.58 -2.04
N LEU A 119 6.81 -5.67 -1.04
CA LEU A 119 5.58 -6.48 -1.11
C LEU A 119 4.65 -6.02 -2.24
N PHE A 120 4.42 -4.72 -2.39
CA PHE A 120 3.58 -4.20 -3.47
C PHE A 120 4.13 -4.58 -4.86
N TYR A 121 5.45 -4.52 -5.06
CA TYR A 121 6.06 -4.97 -6.31
C TYR A 121 5.95 -6.47 -6.52
N ASP A 122 6.06 -7.27 -5.45
CA ASP A 122 5.76 -8.71 -5.49
C ASP A 122 4.30 -8.97 -5.89
N GLU A 123 3.35 -8.17 -5.37
CA GLU A 123 1.93 -8.25 -5.70
C GLU A 123 1.66 -7.91 -7.17
N LEU A 124 2.30 -6.86 -7.70
CA LEU A 124 2.24 -6.55 -9.13
C LEU A 124 2.78 -7.71 -9.98
N GLY A 125 3.90 -8.30 -9.57
CA GLY A 125 4.48 -9.47 -10.24
C GLY A 125 3.54 -10.68 -10.19
N ALA A 126 2.96 -10.97 -9.02
CA ALA A 126 2.02 -12.05 -8.82
C ALA A 126 0.76 -11.88 -9.67
N PHE A 127 0.17 -10.68 -9.68
CA PHE A 127 -0.96 -10.36 -10.55
C PHE A 127 -0.58 -10.52 -12.02
N GLY A 128 0.60 -10.04 -12.42
CA GLY A 128 1.11 -10.11 -13.79
C GLY A 128 1.18 -11.53 -14.37
N VAL A 129 1.46 -12.53 -13.55
CA VAL A 129 1.56 -13.95 -13.97
C VAL A 129 0.26 -14.75 -13.84
N LEU A 130 -0.82 -14.16 -13.30
CA LEU A 130 -2.12 -14.83 -13.25
C LEU A 130 -2.66 -15.10 -14.65
N ASP A 131 -3.46 -16.17 -14.76
CA ASP A 131 -4.25 -16.46 -15.96
C ASP A 131 -5.16 -15.28 -16.32
N ASN A 132 -5.34 -15.03 -17.62
CA ASN A 132 -6.11 -13.87 -18.09
C ASN A 132 -7.59 -13.95 -17.71
N GLN A 133 -8.21 -15.13 -17.73
CA GLN A 133 -9.60 -15.27 -17.28
C GLN A 133 -9.69 -14.95 -15.79
N PHE A 134 -8.73 -15.41 -15.00
CA PHE A 134 -8.70 -15.12 -13.58
C PHE A 134 -8.48 -13.63 -13.27
N LYS A 135 -7.60 -12.94 -14.01
CA LYS A 135 -7.45 -11.47 -13.92
C LYS A 135 -8.76 -10.74 -14.23
N VAL A 136 -9.50 -11.19 -15.25
CA VAL A 136 -10.81 -10.61 -15.61
C VAL A 136 -11.83 -10.81 -14.49
N ILE A 137 -11.88 -12.00 -13.88
CA ILE A 137 -12.78 -12.28 -12.74
C ILE A 137 -12.43 -11.35 -11.56
N ILE A 138 -11.15 -11.30 -11.17
CA ILE A 138 -10.68 -10.45 -10.08
C ILE A 138 -11.01 -8.98 -10.34
N TYR A 139 -10.69 -8.48 -11.54
CA TYR A 139 -11.00 -7.10 -11.92
C TYR A 139 -12.51 -6.83 -11.89
N GLY A 140 -13.32 -7.71 -12.48
CA GLY A 140 -14.77 -7.57 -12.51
C GLY A 140 -15.40 -7.48 -11.11
N LEU A 141 -14.85 -8.22 -10.15
CA LEU A 141 -15.31 -8.22 -8.76
C LEU A 141 -14.83 -7.00 -7.96
N LEU A 142 -13.59 -6.55 -8.20
CA LEU A 142 -12.87 -5.66 -7.26
C LEU A 142 -12.54 -4.26 -7.80
N HIS A 143 -12.63 -3.98 -9.10
CA HIS A 143 -12.18 -2.70 -9.66
C HIS A 143 -12.89 -1.45 -9.13
N ASN A 144 -14.10 -1.60 -8.58
CA ASN A 144 -14.87 -0.51 -7.95
C ASN A 144 -14.99 -0.68 -6.43
N GLN A 145 -14.25 -1.61 -5.83
CA GLN A 145 -14.25 -1.82 -4.38
C GLN A 145 -13.16 -0.96 -3.76
N SER A 146 -13.53 -0.17 -2.75
CA SER A 146 -12.57 0.66 -2.01
C SER A 146 -11.42 -0.19 -1.47
N GLY A 147 -10.19 0.26 -1.71
CA GLY A 147 -8.97 -0.43 -1.30
C GLY A 147 -8.40 -1.37 -2.37
N PHE A 148 -9.17 -1.72 -3.41
CA PHE A 148 -8.71 -2.50 -4.56
C PHE A 148 -8.66 -1.68 -5.86
N ASP A 149 -9.56 -0.72 -6.01
CA ASP A 149 -9.71 0.14 -7.19
C ASP A 149 -8.39 0.81 -7.62
N ASN A 150 -7.64 1.38 -6.67
CA ASN A 150 -6.38 2.07 -6.96
C ASN A 150 -5.26 1.13 -7.42
N PHE A 151 -5.29 -0.15 -7.04
CA PHE A 151 -4.34 -1.15 -7.55
C PHE A 151 -4.50 -1.34 -9.07
N PHE A 152 -5.75 -1.47 -9.54
CA PHE A 152 -6.01 -1.62 -10.98
C PHE A 152 -5.77 -0.31 -11.74
N ARG A 153 -6.08 0.84 -11.13
CA ARG A 153 -5.74 2.16 -11.69
C ARG A 153 -4.23 2.32 -11.84
N TYR A 154 -3.45 1.92 -10.84
CA TYR A 154 -1.99 1.94 -10.91
C TYR A 154 -1.46 1.08 -12.07
N LEU A 155 -2.03 -0.12 -12.25
CA LEU A 155 -1.68 -1.02 -13.36
C LEU A 155 -2.16 -0.53 -14.73
N ASN A 156 -3.03 0.49 -14.80
CA ASN A 156 -3.82 0.82 -15.99
C ASN A 156 -4.50 -0.43 -16.58
N TYR A 157 -4.98 -1.34 -15.72
CA TYR A 157 -5.53 -2.61 -16.17
C TYR A 157 -6.87 -2.38 -16.87
N THR A 158 -7.03 -2.99 -18.05
CA THR A 158 -8.28 -2.99 -18.81
C THR A 158 -8.61 -4.42 -19.19
N VAL A 159 -9.91 -4.74 -19.23
CA VAL A 159 -10.36 -6.06 -19.68
C VAL A 159 -9.93 -6.23 -21.14
N PRO A 160 -9.20 -7.30 -21.49
CA PRO A 160 -8.85 -7.56 -22.88
C PRO A 160 -10.13 -7.69 -23.71
N VAL A 161 -10.23 -6.93 -24.80
CA VAL A 161 -11.32 -7.11 -25.76
C VAL A 161 -11.07 -8.46 -26.44
N ASN A 162 -11.92 -9.45 -26.13
CA ASN A 162 -11.91 -10.71 -26.86
C ASN A 162 -12.20 -10.39 -28.34
N LYS A 163 -11.17 -10.48 -29.19
CA LYS A 163 -11.40 -10.67 -30.61
C LYS A 163 -11.95 -12.08 -30.75
N GLU A 164 -13.26 -12.22 -30.78
CA GLU A 164 -13.90 -13.48 -31.17
C GLU A 164 -13.27 -13.95 -32.48
N CYS A 165 -12.71 -15.16 -32.46
CA CYS A 165 -12.36 -15.86 -33.68
C CYS A 165 -13.66 -16.01 -34.48
N LYS A 166 -13.70 -15.35 -35.65
CA LYS A 166 -14.69 -15.62 -36.69
C LYS A 166 -14.68 -17.09 -37.10
#